data_AF-A0AAE3W828-F1
#
_entry.id   AF-A0AAE3W828-F1
#
_cell.length_a   1.000
_cell.length_b   1.000
_cell.length_c   1.000
_cell.angle_alpha   90.00
_cell.angle_beta   90.00
_cell.angle_gamma   90.00
#
_symmetry.space_group_name_H-M   'P 1'
#
loop_
_entity.id
_entity.type
_entity.pdbx_description
1 polymer ?
#
loop_
_entity_poly.entity_id
_entity_poly.type
_entity_poly.pdbx_seq_one_letter_code
_entity_poly.pdbx_strand_id
1 'polypeptide(L)'
;MNEDRARWVVDRLRARGVPAHLQLPRAGQTQAGIRVGLPDGREAIWDTDGTAGLEAQVLRNGVLVGFVPVIDGSDRFTPEQTVDAIAHTDYDQPIARRAATPRSHGPALPPEGGFFRRLMDGFR
;
A
#
# COMPACT_ATOMS: atom_id res chain seq x y z
N MET A 1 -10.08 -1.77 2.76
CA MET A 1 -9.72 -2.44 4.04
C MET A 1 -10.02 -1.60 5.31
N ASN A 2 -9.96 -2.18 6.53
CA ASN A 2 -10.03 -1.43 7.81
C ASN A 2 -8.71 -0.66 8.10
N GLU A 3 -8.81 0.53 8.67
CA GLU A 3 -7.71 1.44 9.00
C GLU A 3 -6.59 0.81 9.85
N ASP A 4 -6.91 0.05 10.91
CA ASP A 4 -5.86 -0.57 11.76
C ASP A 4 -4.99 -1.55 10.97
N ARG A 5 -5.64 -2.35 10.12
CA ARG A 5 -4.95 -3.26 9.21
C ARG A 5 -4.13 -2.48 8.18
N ALA A 6 -4.71 -1.43 7.58
CA ALA A 6 -4.02 -0.60 6.61
C ALA A 6 -2.76 0.05 7.20
N ARG A 7 -2.88 0.59 8.42
CA ARG A 7 -1.78 1.20 9.16
C ARG A 7 -0.68 0.20 9.47
N TRP A 8 -1.03 -1.00 9.93
CA TRP A 8 -0.07 -2.06 10.18
C TRP A 8 0.68 -2.47 8.90
N VAL A 9 -0.04 -2.61 7.77
CA VAL A 9 0.57 -2.96 6.47
C VAL A 9 1.51 -1.84 6.00
N VAL A 10 1.12 -0.57 6.14
CA VAL A 10 1.98 0.58 5.83
C VAL A 10 3.28 0.53 6.64
N ASP A 11 3.19 0.32 7.96
CA ASP A 11 4.38 0.25 8.82
C ASP A 11 5.33 -0.88 8.39
N ARG A 12 4.80 -2.05 8.02
CA ARG A 12 5.59 -3.18 7.50
C ARG A 12 6.20 -2.93 6.12
N LEU A 13 5.46 -2.31 5.21
CA LEU A 13 5.96 -1.93 3.89
C LEU A 13 7.10 -0.91 4.01
N ARG A 14 6.93 0.09 4.88
CA ARG A 14 7.95 1.11 5.15
C ARG A 14 9.20 0.50 5.79
N ALA A 15 9.05 -0.45 6.71
CA ALA A 15 10.18 -1.20 7.27
C ALA A 15 10.98 -1.98 6.20
N ARG A 16 10.35 -2.32 5.06
CA ARG A 16 11.01 -2.94 3.90
C ARG A 16 11.56 -1.93 2.89
N GLY A 17 11.40 -0.63 3.11
CA GLY A 17 11.84 0.42 2.19
C GLY A 17 10.86 0.72 1.05
N VAL A 18 9.60 0.27 1.16
CA VAL A 18 8.53 0.66 0.24
C VAL A 18 7.92 1.99 0.71
N PRO A 19 7.83 3.03 -0.14
CA PRO A 19 7.25 4.34 0.21
C PRO A 19 5.72 4.26 0.28
N ALA A 20 5.22 3.54 1.28
CA ALA A 20 3.81 3.38 1.56
C ALA A 20 3.30 4.46 2.51
N HIS A 21 2.05 4.85 2.32
CA HIS A 21 1.32 5.86 3.06
C HIS A 21 -0.11 5.38 3.33
N LEU A 22 -0.66 5.72 4.49
CA LEU A 22 -2.06 5.47 4.79
C LEU A 22 -2.94 6.36 3.91
N GLN A 23 -3.86 5.75 3.16
CA GLN A 23 -4.89 6.46 2.41
C GLN A 23 -6.17 6.47 3.25
N LEU A 24 -6.47 7.60 3.90
CA LEU A 24 -7.71 7.76 4.65
C LEU A 24 -8.91 7.92 3.69
N PRO A 25 -10.12 7.47 4.09
CA PRO A 25 -11.33 7.70 3.32
C PRO A 25 -11.51 9.20 3.05
N ARG A 26 -11.72 9.56 1.78
CA ARG A 26 -12.16 10.89 1.36
C ARG A 26 -13.48 10.76 0.62
N ALA A 27 -14.23 11.86 0.46
CA ALA A 27 -15.55 11.87 -0.17
C ALA A 27 -15.65 10.91 -1.38
N GLY A 28 -16.50 9.88 -1.27
CA GLY A 28 -16.68 8.83 -2.27
C GLY A 28 -15.97 7.50 -2.00
N GLN A 29 -15.01 7.43 -1.07
CA GLN A 29 -14.36 6.18 -0.62
C GLN A 29 -14.95 5.74 0.72
N THR A 30 -15.30 4.47 0.83
CA THR A 30 -15.92 3.88 2.04
C THR A 30 -14.90 3.31 3.01
N GLN A 31 -13.65 3.11 2.60
CA GLN A 31 -12.64 2.38 3.37
C GLN A 31 -11.25 3.04 3.31
N ALA A 32 -10.41 2.72 4.29
CA ALA A 32 -9.01 3.08 4.27
C ALA A 32 -8.24 2.15 3.32
N GLY A 33 -7.24 2.70 2.63
CA GLY A 33 -6.38 1.98 1.70
C GLY A 33 -4.90 2.25 1.94
N ILE A 34 -4.07 1.77 1.03
CA ILE A 34 -2.61 1.98 1.06
C ILE A 34 -2.20 2.69 -0.22
N ARG A 35 -1.48 3.81 -0.09
CA ARG A 35 -0.87 4.51 -1.23
C ARG A 35 0.62 4.23 -1.27
N VAL A 36 1.12 3.69 -2.37
CA VAL A 36 2.55 3.45 -2.61
C VAL A 36 3.05 4.45 -3.64
N GLY A 37 4.03 5.28 -3.26
CA GLY A 37 4.69 6.18 -4.20
C GLY A 37 5.64 5.43 -5.14
N LEU A 38 5.62 5.73 -6.43
CA LEU A 38 6.51 5.14 -7.43
C LEU A 38 7.59 6.15 -7.86
N PRO A 39 8.79 5.69 -8.29
CA PRO A 39 9.93 6.57 -8.56
C PRO A 39 9.69 7.64 -9.64
N ASP A 40 8.76 7.41 -10.55
CA ASP A 40 8.43 8.31 -11.67
C ASP A 40 7.26 9.27 -11.36
N GLY A 41 6.87 9.36 -10.09
CA GLY A 41 5.78 10.22 -9.62
C GLY A 41 4.39 9.61 -9.81
N ARG A 42 4.30 8.34 -10.22
CA ARG A 42 3.05 7.58 -10.12
C ARG A 42 2.75 7.20 -8.67
N GLU A 43 1.48 6.89 -8.39
CA GLU A 43 1.02 6.39 -7.10
C GLU A 43 0.15 5.16 -7.32
N ALA A 44 0.46 4.06 -6.63
CA ALA A 44 -0.39 2.88 -6.60
C ALA A 44 -1.30 2.93 -5.36
N ILE A 45 -2.61 2.97 -5.57
CA ILE A 45 -3.63 3.01 -4.52
C ILE A 45 -4.25 1.63 -4.41
N TRP A 46 -4.07 0.99 -3.27
CA TRP A 46 -4.55 -0.35 -2.97
C TRP A 46 -5.79 -0.33 -2.08
N ASP A 47 -6.75 -1.20 -2.40
CA ASP A 47 -7.90 -1.60 -1.57
C ASP A 47 -8.70 -0.38 -1.02
N THR A 48 -9.26 0.40 -1.94
CA THR A 48 -10.03 1.63 -1.64
C THR A 48 -11.51 1.56 -1.99
N ASP A 49 -11.96 0.54 -2.74
CA ASP A 49 -13.33 0.41 -3.25
C ASP A 49 -14.14 -0.70 -2.55
N GLY A 50 -13.53 -1.42 -1.60
CA GLY A 50 -14.21 -2.41 -0.78
C GLY A 50 -14.48 -3.73 -1.51
N THR A 51 -13.74 -4.02 -2.59
CA THR A 51 -13.74 -5.35 -3.18
C THR A 51 -13.18 -6.38 -2.18
N ALA A 52 -13.65 -7.63 -2.29
CA ALA A 52 -13.20 -8.69 -1.39
C ALA A 52 -11.72 -9.03 -1.61
N GLY A 53 -11.19 -8.79 -2.81
CA GLY A 53 -9.81 -9.11 -3.18
C GLY A 53 -8.89 -7.89 -3.19
N LEU A 54 -7.59 -8.16 -3.15
CA LEU A 54 -6.53 -7.17 -3.18
C LEU A 54 -6.23 -6.75 -4.63
N GLU A 55 -6.46 -5.47 -4.93
CA GLU A 55 -6.18 -4.84 -6.22
C GLU A 55 -5.66 -3.41 -6.04
N ALA A 56 -5.17 -2.81 -7.12
CA ALA A 56 -4.64 -1.45 -7.08
C ALA A 56 -4.94 -0.65 -8.35
N GLN A 57 -5.13 0.65 -8.18
CA GLN A 57 -5.13 1.61 -9.28
C GLN A 57 -3.80 2.35 -9.30
N VAL A 58 -3.18 2.50 -10.46
CA VAL A 58 -1.95 3.28 -10.63
C VAL A 58 -2.29 4.61 -11.29
N LEU A 59 -2.07 5.69 -10.55
CA LEU A 59 -2.38 7.05 -10.96
C LEU A 59 -1.10 7.81 -11.29
N ARG A 60 -1.20 8.78 -12.20
CA ARG A 60 -0.20 9.84 -12.41
C ARG A 60 -0.92 11.17 -12.41
N ASN A 61 -0.58 12.06 -11.48
CA ASN A 61 -1.27 13.35 -11.32
C ASN A 61 -2.80 13.21 -11.20
N GLY A 62 -3.27 12.16 -10.50
CA GLY A 62 -4.69 11.86 -10.34
C GLY A 62 -5.37 11.20 -11.56
N VAL A 63 -4.67 10.98 -12.67
CA VAL A 63 -5.20 10.29 -13.85
C VAL A 63 -4.81 8.81 -13.81
N LEU A 64 -5.77 7.91 -14.05
CA LEU A 64 -5.51 6.45 -14.13
C LEU A 64 -4.61 6.14 -15.33
N VAL A 65 -3.46 5.54 -15.06
CA VAL A 65 -2.46 5.15 -16.09
C VAL A 65 -2.17 3.65 -16.10
N GLY A 66 -2.69 2.91 -15.13
CA GLY A 66 -2.56 1.46 -15.05
C GLY A 66 -3.29 0.90 -13.83
N PHE A 67 -3.29 -0.40 -13.68
CA PHE A 67 -3.90 -1.07 -12.53
C PHE A 67 -3.25 -2.42 -12.27
N VAL A 68 -3.37 -2.89 -11.03
CA VAL A 68 -3.14 -4.29 -10.65
C VAL A 68 -4.51 -4.94 -10.62
N PRO A 69 -4.77 -6.00 -11.41
CA PRO A 69 -6.04 -6.72 -11.31
C PRO A 69 -6.14 -7.38 -9.93
N VAL A 70 -7.36 -7.71 -9.52
CA VAL A 70 -7.60 -8.52 -8.33
C VAL A 70 -6.69 -9.74 -8.34
N ILE A 71 -5.92 -9.92 -7.27
CA ILE A 71 -5.05 -11.08 -7.10
C ILE A 71 -5.91 -12.28 -6.71
N ASP A 72 -5.80 -13.39 -7.45
CA ASP A 72 -6.58 -14.59 -7.15
C ASP A 72 -6.34 -15.12 -5.73
N GLY A 73 -7.43 -15.40 -5.01
CA GLY A 73 -7.40 -15.91 -3.63
C GLY A 73 -6.99 -14.88 -2.57
N SER A 74 -6.83 -13.61 -2.96
CA SER A 74 -6.45 -12.53 -2.03
C SER A 74 -7.51 -12.12 -1.03
N ASP A 75 -8.75 -12.58 -1.24
CA ASP A 75 -9.86 -12.46 -0.28
C ASP A 75 -9.56 -13.09 1.08
N ARG A 76 -8.63 -14.05 1.11
CA ARG A 76 -8.21 -14.75 2.33
C ARG A 76 -6.80 -14.41 2.77
N PHE A 77 -6.17 -13.39 2.17
CA PHE A 77 -4.80 -13.03 2.55
C PHE A 77 -4.73 -12.57 3.99
N THR A 78 -3.72 -13.09 4.71
CA THR A 78 -3.30 -12.51 5.98
C THR A 78 -2.67 -11.13 5.76
N PRO A 79 -2.55 -10.29 6.80
CA PRO A 79 -1.84 -9.01 6.69
C PRO A 79 -0.42 -9.17 6.14
N GLU A 80 0.31 -10.21 6.54
CA GLU A 80 1.66 -10.51 6.03
C GLU A 80 1.63 -10.82 4.52
N GLN A 81 0.67 -11.65 4.08
CA GLN A 81 0.50 -11.96 2.65
C GLN A 81 0.13 -10.71 1.84
N THR A 82 -0.65 -9.79 2.41
CA THR A 82 -0.93 -8.46 1.82
C THR A 82 0.36 -7.65 1.65
N VAL A 83 1.20 -7.57 2.68
CA VAL A 83 2.51 -6.87 2.60
C VAL A 83 3.38 -7.50 1.53
N ASP A 84 3.49 -8.83 1.51
CA ASP A 84 4.28 -9.56 0.53
C ASP A 84 3.76 -9.31 -0.89
N ALA A 85 2.46 -9.40 -1.12
CA ALA A 85 1.87 -9.15 -2.43
C ALA A 85 2.19 -7.73 -2.94
N ILE A 86 1.93 -6.70 -2.13
CA ILE A 86 2.16 -5.30 -2.50
C ILE A 86 3.64 -5.02 -2.78
N ALA A 87 4.54 -5.58 -1.96
CA ALA A 87 5.98 -5.41 -2.10
C ALA A 87 6.53 -6.07 -3.38
N HIS A 88 5.92 -7.18 -3.83
CA HIS A 88 6.36 -7.93 -5.00
C HIS A 88 5.64 -7.51 -6.29
N THR A 89 4.75 -6.51 -6.26
CA THR A 89 4.02 -6.08 -7.46
C THR A 89 4.94 -5.37 -8.46
N ASP A 90 4.82 -5.77 -9.72
CA ASP A 90 5.42 -5.10 -10.85
C ASP A 90 4.55 -3.93 -11.33
N TYR A 91 4.78 -2.72 -10.82
CA TYR A 91 4.07 -1.52 -11.25
C TYR A 91 4.53 -0.93 -12.59
N ASP A 92 5.55 -1.46 -13.26
CA ASP A 92 6.08 -0.85 -14.49
C ASP A 92 5.29 -1.26 -15.74
N GLN A 93 4.43 -2.27 -15.59
CA GLN A 93 3.51 -2.70 -16.64
C GLN A 93 2.18 -1.94 -16.54
N PRO A 94 1.52 -1.64 -17.68
CA PRO A 94 0.19 -1.00 -17.68
C PRO A 94 -0.85 -1.83 -16.91
N ILE A 95 -0.73 -3.16 -17.00
CA ILE A 95 -1.42 -4.11 -16.15
C ILE A 95 -0.36 -4.75 -15.25
N ALA A 96 -0.21 -4.18 -14.07
CA ALA A 96 0.75 -4.61 -13.09
C ALA A 96 0.39 -6.01 -12.58
N ARG A 97 1.39 -6.89 -12.44
CA ARG A 97 1.20 -8.26 -11.93
C ARG A 97 2.14 -8.49 -10.77
N ARG A 98 1.79 -9.41 -9.89
CA ARG A 98 2.73 -9.88 -8.87
C ARG A 98 3.94 -10.52 -9.55
N ALA A 99 5.13 -10.01 -9.28
CA ALA A 99 6.37 -10.58 -9.78
C ALA A 99 6.71 -11.87 -9.02
N ALA A 100 7.28 -12.85 -9.71
CA ALA A 100 7.78 -14.08 -9.10
C ALA A 100 9.03 -13.83 -8.22
N THR A 101 9.79 -12.78 -8.55
CA THR A 101 11.00 -12.38 -7.82
C THR A 101 10.74 -11.06 -7.07
N PRO A 102 11.16 -10.93 -5.80
CA PRO A 102 11.08 -9.68 -5.07
C PRO A 102 11.77 -8.52 -5.79
N ARG A 103 11.13 -7.35 -5.78
CA ARG A 103 11.73 -6.11 -6.26
C ARG A 103 12.81 -5.64 -5.27
N SER A 104 13.88 -5.05 -5.79
CA SER A 104 14.87 -4.36 -4.95
C SER A 104 14.18 -3.22 -4.22
N HIS A 105 14.10 -3.31 -2.90
CA HIS A 105 13.60 -2.22 -2.07
C HIS A 105 14.73 -1.28 -1.63
N GLY A 106 14.36 -0.04 -1.31
CA GLY A 106 15.27 0.93 -0.70
C GLY A 106 15.58 0.61 0.77
N PRO A 107 16.35 1.46 1.45
CA PRO A 107 16.52 1.37 2.90
C PRO A 107 15.18 1.53 3.63
N ALA A 108 15.07 0.94 4.82
CA ALA A 108 13.88 1.05 5.66
C ALA A 108 13.48 2.52 5.90
N LEU A 109 12.19 2.81 5.77
CA LEU A 109 11.60 4.13 5.98
C LEU A 109 11.03 4.24 7.40
N PRO A 110 11.10 5.41 8.04
CA PRO A 110 10.52 5.62 9.36
C PRO A 110 8.99 5.44 9.30
N PRO A 111 8.33 4.89 10.33
CA PRO A 111 6.87 4.77 10.40
C PRO A 111 6.18 6.13 10.19
N GLU A 112 4.95 6.10 9.64
CA GLU A 112 4.16 7.33 9.55
C GLU A 112 3.72 7.83 10.93
N GLY A 113 3.75 9.15 11.14
CA GLY A 113 3.39 9.78 12.42
C GLY A 113 4.52 9.80 13.48
N GLY A 114 5.76 9.50 13.09
CA GLY A 114 6.90 9.26 14.00
C GLY A 114 7.30 10.36 14.99
N PHE A 115 6.92 11.62 14.78
CA PHE A 115 7.12 12.68 15.80
C PHE A 115 6.00 12.72 16.85
N PHE A 116 4.74 12.54 16.44
CA PHE A 116 3.60 12.54 17.37
C PHE A 116 3.52 11.26 18.22
N ARG A 117 3.95 10.11 17.69
CA ARG A 117 3.95 8.83 18.43
C ARG A 117 5.01 8.79 19.54
N ARG A 118 6.23 9.32 19.31
CA ARG A 118 7.27 9.42 20.35
C ARG A 118 6.90 10.36 21.49
N LEU A 119 6.14 11.43 21.22
CA LEU A 119 5.71 12.37 22.25
C LEU A 119 4.70 11.73 23.23
N MET A 120 3.82 10.86 22.73
CA MET A 120 2.78 10.20 23.54
C MET A 120 3.31 9.04 24.39
N ASP A 121 4.35 8.32 23.93
CA ASP A 121 4.99 7.25 24.72
C ASP A 121 5.92 7.77 25.84
N GLY A 122 6.22 9.08 25.87
CA GLY A 122 7.09 9.70 26.88
C GLY A 122 6.39 10.10 28.18
N PHE A 123 5.08 9.91 28.30
CA PHE A 123 4.27 10.24 29.50
C PHE A 123 3.78 9.01 30.27
N ARG A 124 4.63 7.99 30.43
CA ARG A 124 4.36 6.86 31.32
C ARG A 124 5.43 6.67 32.38
#